data_AF-A0A538DVZ8-F1
#
_entry.id   AF-A0A538DVZ8-F1
#
_cell.length_a   1.000
_cell.length_b   1.000
_cell.length_c   1.000
_cell.angle_alpha   90.00
_cell.angle_beta   90.00
_cell.angle_gamma   90.00
#
_symmetry.space_group_name_H-M   'P 1'
#
loop_
_entity.id
_entity.type
_entity.pdbx_description
1 polymer ?
#
loop_
_entity_poly.entity_id
_entity_poly.type
_entity_poly.pdbx_seq_one_letter_code
_entity_poly.pdbx_strand_id
1 'polypeptide(L)'
;MTVHGALIRARRAARVVGRELSTEVDRARYRRSGGADLALFHEFAPAPTGGGHQFLRALVSELERRGVAVELNRISRATPACLFNSFNFDFRRLRRFARPDCRMVHRLDGPIGVYRGFDDGTDARIAQVNGELADA
;
A
#
# COMPACT_ATOMS: atom_id res chain seq x y z
N MET A 1 39.70 -2.07 -17.37
CA MET A 1 38.62 -1.65 -16.45
C MET A 1 38.95 -0.27 -15.92
N THR A 2 38.24 0.76 -16.38
CA THR A 2 38.57 2.17 -16.11
C THR A 2 38.07 2.59 -14.72
N VAL A 3 38.92 3.29 -13.96
CA VAL A 3 38.68 3.79 -12.59
C VAL A 3 37.32 4.52 -12.45
N HIS A 4 36.84 5.14 -13.53
CA HIS A 4 35.56 5.83 -13.61
C HIS A 4 34.33 4.92 -13.41
N GLY A 5 34.36 3.68 -13.92
CA GLY A 5 33.25 2.72 -13.78
C GLY A 5 33.10 2.16 -12.37
N ALA A 6 34.22 2.03 -11.64
CA ALA A 6 34.22 1.59 -10.24
C ALA A 6 33.60 2.66 -9.31
N LEU A 7 33.89 3.94 -9.57
CA LEU A 7 33.39 5.07 -8.77
C LEU A 7 31.86 5.23 -8.86
N ILE A 8 31.30 5.04 -10.06
CA ILE A 8 29.84 5.10 -10.29
C ILE A 8 29.12 3.97 -9.55
N ARG A 9 29.66 2.75 -9.60
CA ARG A 9 29.10 1.59 -8.88
C ARG A 9 29.13 1.80 -7.36
N ALA A 10 30.25 2.31 -6.83
CA ALA A 10 30.38 2.61 -5.40
C ALA A 10 29.36 3.65 -4.91
N ARG A 11 29.15 4.74 -5.69
CA ARG A 11 28.14 5.77 -5.39
C ARG A 11 26.71 5.23 -5.40
N ARG A 12 26.39 4.33 -6.33
CA ARG A 12 25.07 3.69 -6.41
C ARG A 12 24.82 2.76 -5.22
N ALA A 13 25.81 1.95 -4.86
CA ALA A 13 25.74 1.07 -3.69
C ALA A 13 25.58 1.88 -2.39
N ALA A 14 26.36 2.95 -2.20
CA ALA A 14 26.24 3.83 -1.05
C ALA A 14 24.86 4.50 -0.93
N ARG A 15 24.24 4.89 -2.06
CA ARG A 15 22.86 5.42 -2.08
C ARG A 15 21.81 4.39 -1.68
N VAL A 16 21.98 3.13 -2.10
CA VAL A 16 21.06 2.03 -1.72
C VAL A 16 21.17 1.76 -0.23
N VAL A 17 22.39 1.59 0.29
CA VAL A 17 22.63 1.38 1.72
C VAL A 17 22.12 2.57 2.55
N GLY A 18 22.34 3.80 2.09
CA GLY A 18 21.82 4.99 2.76
C GLY A 18 20.29 5.05 2.79
N ARG A 19 19.61 4.60 1.73
CA ARG A 19 18.14 4.48 1.70
C ARG A 19 17.64 3.40 2.65
N GLU A 20 18.29 2.25 2.69
CA GLU A 20 17.93 1.15 3.59
C GLU A 20 18.07 1.58 5.06
N LEU A 21 19.18 2.22 5.42
CA LEU A 21 19.39 2.75 6.78
C LEU A 21 18.37 3.83 7.16
N SER A 22 18.05 4.75 6.25
CA SER A 22 16.96 5.73 6.46
C SER A 22 15.63 5.03 6.72
N THR A 23 15.33 4.00 5.92
CA THR A 23 14.09 3.22 6.05
C THR A 23 14.01 2.55 7.42
N GLU A 24 15.11 1.98 7.91
CA GLU A 24 15.15 1.35 9.25
C GLU A 24 15.02 2.35 10.39
N VAL A 25 15.64 3.53 10.26
CA VAL A 25 15.51 4.62 11.24
C VAL A 25 14.07 5.15 11.27
N ASP A 26 13.48 5.38 10.10
CA ASP A 26 12.11 5.83 9.95
C ASP A 26 11.14 4.81 10.55
N ARG A 27 11.29 3.51 10.21
CA ARG A 27 10.54 2.38 10.81
C ARG A 27 10.62 2.38 12.34
N ALA A 28 11.83 2.46 12.89
CA ALA A 28 12.02 2.45 14.34
C ALA A 28 11.37 3.66 15.02
N ARG A 29 11.37 4.83 14.35
CA ARG A 29 10.70 6.04 14.83
C ARG A 29 9.17 5.89 14.78
N TYR A 30 8.62 5.37 13.70
CA TYR A 30 7.18 5.18 13.52
C TYR A 30 6.60 4.20 14.55
N ARG A 31 7.26 3.07 14.75
CA ARG A 31 6.89 2.06 15.76
C ARG A 31 6.85 2.64 17.18
N ARG A 32 7.79 3.53 17.54
CA ARG A 32 7.80 4.20 18.85
C ARG A 32 6.70 5.26 18.98
N SER A 33 6.27 5.87 17.88
CA SER A 33 5.20 6.88 17.86
C SER A 33 3.77 6.31 17.74
N GLY A 34 3.63 4.98 17.67
CA GLY A 34 2.33 4.30 17.65
C GLY A 34 1.64 4.23 16.28
N GLY A 35 2.38 4.37 15.18
CA GLY A 35 1.88 4.16 13.82
C GLY A 35 2.38 2.85 13.21
N ALA A 36 1.65 2.34 12.22
CA ALA A 36 2.11 1.25 11.35
C ALA A 36 3.00 1.82 10.23
N ASP A 37 3.76 0.96 9.56
CA ASP A 37 4.55 1.36 8.39
C ASP A 37 3.65 1.49 7.14
N LEU A 38 2.56 0.74 7.08
CA LEU A 38 1.58 0.74 5.99
C LEU A 38 0.16 0.48 6.51
N ALA A 39 -0.81 1.28 6.09
CA ALA A 39 -2.22 0.93 6.19
C ALA A 39 -2.66 0.13 4.96
N LEU A 40 -3.48 -0.88 5.15
CA LEU A 40 -4.09 -1.65 4.06
C LEU A 40 -5.60 -1.74 4.22
N PHE A 41 -6.34 -1.25 3.24
CA PHE A 41 -7.80 -1.36 3.17
C PHE A 41 -8.21 -2.48 2.21
N HIS A 42 -8.70 -3.55 2.82
CA HIS A 42 -9.28 -4.72 2.18
C HIS A 42 -10.00 -5.55 3.25
N GLU A 43 -11.20 -6.02 2.94
CA GLU A 43 -12.00 -6.91 3.77
C GLU A 43 -11.76 -8.35 3.29
N PHE A 44 -10.92 -9.06 4.03
CA PHE A 44 -10.56 -10.42 3.69
C PHE A 44 -11.71 -11.40 3.97
N ALA A 45 -12.25 -12.01 2.92
CA ALA A 45 -13.13 -13.17 3.04
C ALA A 45 -12.34 -14.46 3.37
N PRO A 46 -12.94 -15.43 4.11
CA PRO A 46 -12.36 -16.75 4.36
C PRO A 46 -12.08 -17.52 3.07
N ALA A 47 -11.02 -18.34 3.05
CA ALA A 47 -10.71 -19.18 1.89
C ALA A 47 -11.79 -20.27 1.66
N PRO A 48 -12.00 -20.73 0.40
CA PRO A 48 -11.32 -20.30 -0.83
C PRO A 48 -11.83 -18.94 -1.36
N THR A 49 -10.92 -18.14 -1.92
CA THR A 49 -11.22 -16.81 -2.51
C THR A 49 -10.44 -16.59 -3.80
N GLY A 50 -10.85 -15.60 -4.60
CA GLY A 50 -10.18 -15.25 -5.86
C GLY A 50 -8.76 -14.68 -5.66
N GLY A 51 -8.02 -14.57 -6.77
CA GLY A 51 -6.61 -14.20 -6.79
C GLY A 51 -6.26 -12.89 -6.06
N GLY A 52 -7.15 -11.89 -6.07
CA GLY A 52 -6.93 -10.63 -5.35
C GLY A 52 -6.81 -10.82 -3.83
N HIS A 53 -7.66 -11.65 -3.21
CA HIS A 53 -7.56 -11.95 -1.79
C HIS A 53 -6.28 -12.72 -1.46
N GLN A 54 -5.93 -13.70 -2.31
CA GLN A 54 -4.73 -14.51 -2.12
C GLN A 54 -3.46 -13.66 -2.25
N PHE A 55 -3.40 -12.79 -3.27
CA PHE A 55 -2.32 -11.85 -3.49
C PHE A 55 -2.12 -10.94 -2.28
N LEU A 56 -3.18 -10.30 -1.78
CA LEU A 56 -3.07 -9.38 -0.65
C LEU A 56 -2.70 -10.10 0.66
N ARG A 57 -3.18 -11.32 0.89
CA ARG A 57 -2.73 -12.13 2.04
C ARG A 57 -1.23 -12.40 1.95
N ALA A 58 -0.76 -12.84 0.79
CA ALA A 58 0.67 -13.11 0.55
C ALA A 58 1.52 -11.84 0.68
N LEU A 59 1.03 -10.70 0.16
CA LEU A 59 1.68 -9.40 0.29
C LEU A 59 1.83 -9.00 1.76
N VAL A 60 0.75 -9.04 2.54
CA VAL A 60 0.77 -8.71 3.97
C VAL A 60 1.77 -9.61 4.70
N SER A 61 1.69 -10.93 4.51
CA SER A 61 2.62 -11.87 5.16
C SER A 61 4.08 -11.60 4.80
N GLU A 62 4.38 -11.29 3.54
CA GLU A 62 5.75 -10.98 3.13
C GLU A 62 6.25 -9.63 3.66
N LEU A 63 5.39 -8.61 3.70
CA LEU A 63 5.70 -7.31 4.29
C LEU A 63 6.03 -7.46 5.78
N GLU A 64 5.18 -8.17 6.53
CA GLU A 64 5.38 -8.45 7.95
C GLU A 64 6.66 -9.28 8.19
N ARG A 65 6.92 -10.29 7.36
CA ARG A 65 8.16 -11.09 7.42
C ARG A 65 9.42 -10.22 7.20
N ARG A 66 9.30 -9.11 6.46
CA ARG A 66 10.36 -8.11 6.24
C ARG A 66 10.35 -6.98 7.27
N GLY A 67 9.60 -7.12 8.36
CA GLY A 67 9.52 -6.13 9.42
C GLY A 67 8.73 -4.87 9.05
N VAL A 68 7.85 -4.91 8.05
CA VAL A 68 6.85 -3.85 7.81
C VAL A 68 5.66 -4.12 8.73
N ALA A 69 5.35 -3.20 9.63
CA ALA A 69 4.10 -3.25 10.39
C ALA A 69 2.94 -2.82 9.49
N VAL A 70 1.94 -3.68 9.32
CA VAL A 70 0.74 -3.39 8.53
C VAL A 70 -0.46 -3.25 9.47
N GLU A 71 -1.27 -2.21 9.29
CA GLU A 71 -2.57 -2.09 9.94
C GLU A 71 -3.72 -2.24 8.93
N LEU A 72 -4.78 -2.95 9.31
CA LEU A 72 -5.90 -3.22 8.42
C LEU A 72 -7.07 -2.28 8.68
N ASN A 73 -7.61 -1.68 7.61
CA ASN A 73 -8.82 -0.85 7.61
C ASN A 73 -8.80 0.26 8.69
N ARG A 74 -7.61 0.85 8.90
CA ARG A 74 -7.33 1.96 9.81
C ARG A 74 -6.13 2.71 9.25
N ILE A 75 -6.07 4.01 9.48
CA ILE A 75 -4.85 4.80 9.25
C ILE A 75 -4.52 5.53 10.55
N SER A 76 -3.57 5.00 11.32
CA SER A 76 -3.05 5.63 12.53
C SER A 76 -2.31 6.91 12.19
N ARG A 77 -2.23 7.85 13.14
CA ARG A 77 -1.73 9.23 12.91
C ARG A 77 -0.32 9.28 12.30
N ALA A 78 0.55 8.34 12.65
CA ALA A 78 1.92 8.30 12.16
C ALA A 78 2.11 7.39 10.93
N THR A 79 1.06 6.72 10.44
CA THR A 79 1.15 5.81 9.29
C THR A 79 1.30 6.59 7.97
N PRO A 80 2.43 6.48 7.25
CA PRO A 80 2.76 7.41 6.17
C PRO A 80 2.10 7.07 4.83
N ALA A 81 1.59 5.85 4.66
CA ALA A 81 0.99 5.40 3.41
C ALA A 81 -0.18 4.45 3.64
N CYS A 82 -1.14 4.47 2.73
CA CYS A 82 -2.30 3.59 2.71
C CYS A 82 -2.45 2.96 1.32
N LEU A 83 -2.43 1.63 1.27
CA LEU A 83 -2.82 0.86 0.09
C LEU A 83 -4.28 0.43 0.23
N PHE A 84 -5.13 0.79 -0.71
CA PHE A 84 -6.53 0.32 -0.73
C PHE A 84 -6.80 -0.42 -2.02
N ASN A 85 -7.49 -1.56 -1.93
CA ASN A 85 -7.63 -2.46 -3.05
C ASN A 85 -9.03 -2.45 -3.65
N SER A 86 -9.13 -1.95 -4.89
CA SER A 86 -10.31 -2.00 -5.73
C SER A 86 -11.55 -1.52 -4.97
N PHE A 87 -12.48 -2.40 -4.60
CA PHE A 87 -13.74 -2.08 -3.92
C PHE A 87 -14.06 -2.94 -2.69
N ASN A 88 -13.20 -3.89 -2.31
CA ASN A 88 -13.50 -4.86 -1.26
C ASN A 88 -13.25 -4.26 0.13
N PHE A 89 -13.83 -3.10 0.46
CA PHE A 89 -13.73 -2.44 1.75
C PHE A 89 -14.78 -1.33 1.89
N ASP A 90 -15.05 -0.87 3.11
CA ASP A 90 -15.92 0.28 3.35
C ASP A 90 -15.28 1.61 2.89
N PHE A 91 -15.73 2.16 1.76
CA PHE A 91 -15.31 3.47 1.24
C PHE A 91 -15.57 4.63 2.22
N ARG A 92 -16.65 4.59 3.01
CA ARG A 92 -16.94 5.65 4.00
C ARG A 92 -15.94 5.61 5.15
N ARG A 93 -15.46 4.42 5.50
CA ARG A 93 -14.41 4.25 6.50
C ARG A 93 -13.08 4.77 5.98
N LEU A 94 -12.69 4.44 4.74
CA LEU A 94 -11.47 4.98 4.14
C LEU A 94 -11.49 6.52 4.16
N ARG A 95 -12.58 7.15 3.69
CA ARG A 95 -12.72 8.61 3.70
C ARG A 95 -12.57 9.25 5.08
N ARG A 96 -13.01 8.57 6.15
CA ARG A 96 -12.87 9.07 7.52
C ARG A 96 -11.43 9.04 8.05
N PHE A 97 -10.59 8.15 7.52
CA PHE A 97 -9.19 8.03 7.92
C PHE A 97 -8.23 8.76 6.97
N ALA A 98 -8.65 9.01 5.72
CA ALA A 98 -7.86 9.70 4.72
C ALA A 98 -7.43 11.08 5.22
N ARG A 99 -6.16 11.42 4.98
CA ARG A 99 -5.57 12.68 5.42
C ARG A 99 -4.40 13.07 4.51
N PRO A 100 -4.08 14.37 4.38
CA PRO A 100 -3.09 14.85 3.40
C PRO A 100 -1.65 14.37 3.63
N ASP A 101 -1.29 14.01 4.87
CA ASP A 101 0.04 13.53 5.25
C ASP A 101 0.22 12.01 5.07
N CYS A 102 -0.80 11.30 4.58
CA CYS A 102 -0.74 9.89 4.26
C CYS A 102 -0.79 9.71 2.74
N ARG A 103 0.22 9.06 2.14
CA ARG A 103 0.25 8.77 0.71
C ARG A 103 -0.78 7.68 0.37
N MET A 104 -1.77 8.01 -0.46
CA MET A 104 -2.92 7.15 -0.73
C MET A 104 -2.78 6.40 -2.07
N VAL A 105 -2.53 5.09 -2.07
CA VAL A 105 -2.33 4.30 -3.30
C VAL A 105 -3.53 3.39 -3.56
N HIS A 106 -4.16 3.54 -4.74
CA HIS A 106 -5.29 2.69 -5.13
C HIS A 106 -4.85 1.60 -6.09
N ARG A 107 -4.90 0.34 -5.66
CA ARG A 107 -4.71 -0.79 -6.58
C ARG A 107 -6.03 -1.09 -7.29
N LEU A 108 -6.05 -0.97 -8.62
CA LEU A 108 -7.21 -1.29 -9.46
C LEU A 108 -7.12 -2.71 -10.04
N ASP A 109 -8.24 -3.44 -10.04
CA ASP A 109 -8.36 -4.81 -10.57
C ASP A 109 -8.89 -4.87 -12.01
N GLY A 110 -8.97 -3.72 -12.70
CA GLY A 110 -9.58 -3.59 -14.03
C GLY A 110 -11.11 -3.38 -13.98
N PRO A 111 -11.77 -3.18 -15.14
CA PRO A 111 -13.20 -2.90 -15.22
C PRO A 111 -14.02 -4.13 -14.84
N ILE A 112 -14.66 -4.08 -13.68
CA ILE A 112 -15.33 -5.22 -13.04
C ILE A 112 -16.58 -5.62 -13.80
N GLY A 113 -17.33 -4.64 -14.31
CA GLY A 113 -18.56 -4.91 -15.05
C GLY A 113 -18.32 -5.74 -16.30
N VAL A 114 -17.15 -5.57 -16.94
CA VAL A 114 -16.73 -6.39 -18.10
C VAL A 114 -16.50 -7.84 -17.69
N TYR A 115 -15.84 -8.09 -16.56
CA TYR A 115 -15.58 -9.45 -16.08
C TYR A 115 -16.84 -10.13 -15.53
N ARG A 116 -17.74 -9.38 -14.88
CA ARG A 116 -18.99 -9.90 -14.32
C ARG A 116 -20.10 -10.06 -15.35
N GLY A 117 -20.01 -9.34 -16.47
CA GLY A 117 -21.04 -9.30 -17.51
C GLY A 117 -22.22 -8.37 -17.21
N PHE A 118 -22.13 -7.56 -16.15
CA PHE A 118 -23.13 -6.54 -15.81
C PHE A 118 -22.52 -5.39 -15.01
N ASP A 119 -23.11 -4.20 -15.12
CA ASP A 119 -22.70 -3.01 -14.36
C ASP A 119 -23.66 -2.78 -13.17
N ASP A 120 -23.10 -2.80 -11.96
CA ASP A 120 -23.80 -2.50 -10.70
C ASP A 120 -23.33 -1.16 -10.09
N GLY A 121 -22.69 -0.31 -10.89
CA GLY A 121 -22.10 0.95 -10.48
C GLY A 121 -20.84 0.80 -9.61
N THR A 122 -20.28 -0.41 -9.45
CA THR A 122 -19.02 -0.60 -8.72
C THR A 122 -17.87 0.15 -9.40
N ASP A 123 -17.76 0.06 -10.73
CA ASP A 123 -16.69 0.72 -11.49
C ASP A 123 -16.77 2.25 -11.35
N ALA A 124 -17.97 2.83 -11.41
CA ALA A 124 -18.18 4.25 -11.19
C ALA A 124 -17.78 4.69 -9.77
N ARG A 125 -18.12 3.88 -8.75
CA ARG A 125 -17.73 4.15 -7.36
C ARG A 125 -16.21 4.06 -7.16
N ILE A 126 -15.56 3.07 -7.78
CA ILE A 126 -14.10 2.93 -7.78
C ILE A 126 -13.45 4.16 -8.41
N ALA A 127 -13.91 4.58 -9.59
CA ALA A 127 -13.38 5.73 -10.30
C ALA A 127 -13.54 7.02 -9.47
N GLN A 128 -14.70 7.20 -8.81
CA GLN A 128 -14.94 8.31 -7.91
C GLN A 128 -13.95 8.32 -6.73
N VAL A 129 -13.83 7.19 -6.01
CA VAL A 129 -12.91 7.09 -4.85
C VAL A 129 -11.46 7.29 -5.27
N ASN A 130 -11.09 6.79 -6.46
CA ASN A 130 -9.76 6.99 -7.03
C ASN A 130 -9.49 8.49 -7.26
N GLY A 131 -10.38 9.19 -7.97
CA GLY A 131 -10.21 10.63 -8.23
C GLY A 131 -10.26 11.50 -6.97
N GLU A 132 -10.98 11.06 -5.93
CA GLU A 132 -11.09 11.78 -4.66
C GLU A 132 -9.86 11.61 -3.76
N LEU A 133 -9.31 10.39 -3.68
CA LEU A 133 -8.35 10.03 -2.63
C LEU A 133 -7.01 9.53 -3.16
N ALA A 134 -6.95 8.99 -4.37
CA ALA A 134 -5.74 8.34 -4.86
C ALA A 134 -4.71 9.36 -5.32
N ASP A 135 -3.49 9.04 -4.94
CA ASP A 135 -2.29 9.83 -5.06
C ASP A 135 -1.39 9.22 -6.15
N ALA A 136 -1.51 7.90 -6.32
CA ALA A 136 -0.97 7.05 -7.39
C ALA A 136 -1.93 5.87 -7.68
#